data_AF-A0A9E1HXQ0-F1
#
_entry.id   AF-A0A9E1HXQ0-F1
#
_cell.length_a   1.000
_cell.length_b   1.000
_cell.length_c   1.000
_cell.angle_alpha   90.00
_cell.angle_beta   90.00
_cell.angle_gamma   90.00
#
_symmetry.space_group_name_H-M   'P 1'
#
loop_
_entity.id
_entity.type
_entity.pdbx_description
1 polymer ?
#
loop_
_entity_poly.entity_id
_entity_poly.type
_entity_poly.pdbx_seq_one_letter_code
_entity_poly.pdbx_strand_id
1 'polypeptide(L)'
;MNEYLKQYIELQKQFRETKGDPDNVHALYTFKEKLEQSEDNQAKEVLVDVYDLLDFKKDAYELLCQIGNRSDKKTLKRLGTLKDYAERWGNHYALPKPKTPEEKQKEKERQAQLGLPTFRY
;
A
#
# COMPACT_ATOMS: atom_id res chain seq x y z
N MET A 1 -18.61 -11.66 -9.94
CA MET A 1 -17.19 -11.25 -9.93
C MET A 1 -17.13 -9.89 -9.25
N ASN A 2 -16.43 -9.78 -8.13
CA ASN A 2 -16.41 -8.55 -7.31
C ASN A 2 -15.72 -7.40 -8.05
N GLU A 3 -16.27 -6.19 -7.97
CA GLU A 3 -15.77 -5.00 -8.67
C GLU A 3 -14.40 -4.55 -8.14
N TYR A 4 -14.22 -4.55 -6.81
CA TYR A 4 -12.95 -4.22 -6.17
C TYR A 4 -11.81 -5.14 -6.63
N LEU A 5 -12.12 -6.44 -6.76
CA LEU A 5 -11.14 -7.44 -7.15
C LEU A 5 -10.75 -7.29 -8.63
N LYS A 6 -11.69 -6.91 -9.50
CA LYS A 6 -11.37 -6.55 -10.90
C LYS A 6 -10.44 -5.35 -10.98
N GLN A 7 -10.77 -4.27 -10.26
CA GLN A 7 -9.93 -3.06 -10.22
C GLN A 7 -8.53 -3.37 -9.70
N TYR A 8 -8.43 -4.19 -8.64
CA TYR A 8 -7.14 -4.62 -8.10
C TYR A 8 -6.29 -5.40 -9.12
N ILE A 9 -6.89 -6.33 -9.87
CA ILE A 9 -6.15 -7.11 -10.89
C ILE A 9 -5.61 -6.19 -12.00
N GLU A 10 -6.40 -5.21 -12.45
CA GLU A 10 -5.97 -4.24 -13.45
C GLU A 10 -4.79 -3.40 -12.94
N LEU A 11 -4.91 -2.84 -11.74
CA LEU A 11 -3.83 -2.06 -11.11
C LEU A 11 -2.57 -2.89 -10.86
N GLN A 12 -2.72 -4.13 -10.38
CA GLN A 12 -1.60 -5.04 -10.16
C GLN A 12 -0.87 -5.35 -11.47
N LYS A 13 -1.61 -5.56 -12.56
CA LYS A 13 -1.05 -5.79 -13.89
C LYS A 13 -0.26 -4.56 -14.36
N GLN A 14 -0.85 -3.37 -14.28
CA GLN A 14 -0.20 -2.12 -14.65
C GLN A 14 1.09 -1.89 -13.84
N PHE A 15 1.05 -2.14 -12.53
CA PHE A 15 2.22 -2.00 -11.65
C PHE A 15 3.38 -2.94 -12.05
N ARG A 16 3.06 -4.20 -12.41
CA ARG A 16 4.07 -5.17 -12.87
C ARG A 16 4.64 -4.82 -14.24
N GLU A 17 3.81 -4.31 -15.15
CA GLU A 17 4.21 -3.94 -16.51
C GLU A 17 5.12 -2.71 -16.52
N THR A 18 4.84 -1.70 -15.69
CA THR A 18 5.57 -0.42 -15.73
C THR A 18 6.78 -0.33 -14.78
N LYS A 19 7.13 -1.41 -14.06
CA LYS A 19 8.33 -1.49 -13.18
C LYS A 19 8.53 -0.27 -12.26
N GLY A 20 7.45 0.26 -11.69
CA GLY A 20 7.53 1.35 -10.70
C GLY A 20 7.25 2.75 -11.23
N ASP A 21 6.38 2.87 -12.23
CA ASP A 21 5.84 4.17 -12.64
C ASP A 21 5.15 4.87 -11.44
N PRO A 22 5.50 6.13 -11.14
CA PRO A 22 4.92 6.86 -10.02
C PRO A 22 3.40 7.03 -10.14
N ASP A 23 2.84 7.10 -11.35
CA ASP A 23 1.40 7.27 -11.55
C ASP A 23 0.64 5.99 -11.17
N ASN A 24 1.23 4.82 -11.43
CA ASN A 24 0.64 3.54 -11.04
C ASN A 24 0.71 3.34 -9.51
N VAL A 25 1.81 3.74 -8.88
CA VAL A 25 1.91 3.73 -7.40
C VAL A 25 0.88 4.70 -6.82
N HIS A 26 0.72 5.89 -7.41
CA HIS A 26 -0.31 6.84 -6.99
C HIS A 26 -1.71 6.23 -7.10
N ALA A 27 -2.03 5.55 -8.22
CA ALA A 27 -3.30 4.86 -8.41
C ALA A 27 -3.56 3.81 -7.32
N LEU A 28 -2.54 3.02 -6.95
CA LEU A 28 -2.63 2.07 -5.83
C LEU A 28 -2.97 2.76 -4.50
N TYR A 29 -2.35 3.92 -4.22
CA TYR A 29 -2.67 4.70 -3.02
C TYR A 29 -4.09 5.26 -3.04
N THR A 30 -4.57 5.78 -4.18
CA THR A 30 -5.96 6.24 -4.28
C THR A 30 -6.95 5.09 -4.12
N PHE A 31 -6.61 3.89 -4.60
CA PHE A 31 -7.43 2.71 -4.46
C PHE A 31 -7.44 2.22 -3.00
N LYS A 32 -6.29 2.24 -2.33
CA LYS A 32 -6.18 1.98 -0.89
C LYS A 32 -7.12 2.89 -0.08
N GLU A 33 -7.05 4.20 -0.29
CA GLU A 33 -7.89 5.19 0.44
C GLU A 33 -9.40 4.94 0.22
N LYS A 34 -9.80 4.54 -1.00
CA LYS A 34 -11.19 4.14 -1.29
C LYS A 34 -11.62 2.90 -0.53
N LEU A 35 -10.74 1.90 -0.44
CA LEU A 35 -11.03 0.65 0.29
C LEU A 35 -11.07 0.86 1.81
N GLU A 36 -10.25 1.77 2.36
CA GLU A 36 -10.31 2.15 3.78
C GLU A 36 -11.65 2.82 4.15
N GLN A 37 -12.25 3.56 3.21
CA GLN A 37 -13.57 4.19 3.40
C GLN A 37 -14.72 3.20 3.30
N SER A 38 -14.53 2.08 2.59
CA SER A 38 -15.55 1.04 2.47
C SER A 38 -15.55 0.11 3.69
N GLU A 39 -16.73 -0.16 4.23
CA GLU A 39 -16.89 -1.08 5.38
C GLU A 39 -17.02 -2.55 4.97
N ASP A 40 -17.16 -2.81 3.67
CA ASP A 40 -17.39 -4.13 3.10
C ASP A 40 -16.28 -5.13 3.44
N ASN A 41 -16.65 -6.33 3.88
CA ASN A 41 -15.68 -7.40 4.17
C ASN A 41 -14.83 -7.76 2.94
N GLN A 42 -15.44 -7.77 1.76
CA GLN A 42 -14.70 -8.09 0.53
C GLN A 42 -13.71 -6.98 0.16
N ALA A 43 -14.03 -5.71 0.44
CA ALA A 43 -13.11 -4.61 0.21
C ALA A 43 -11.92 -4.68 1.17
N LYS A 44 -12.14 -5.07 2.43
CA LYS A 44 -11.07 -5.30 3.40
C LYS A 44 -10.15 -6.45 3.00
N GLU A 45 -10.66 -7.53 2.42
CA GLU A 45 -9.82 -8.60 1.88
C GLU A 45 -8.92 -8.09 0.76
N VAL A 46 -9.47 -7.33 -0.20
CA VAL A 46 -8.69 -6.71 -1.28
C VAL A 46 -7.69 -5.69 -0.72
N LEU A 47 -8.04 -4.99 0.35
CA LEU A 47 -7.15 -4.03 1.01
C LEU A 47 -5.92 -4.72 1.62
N VAL A 48 -6.05 -5.92 2.19
CA VAL A 48 -4.90 -6.73 2.64
C VAL A 48 -3.98 -7.04 1.45
N ASP A 49 -4.53 -7.39 0.29
CA ASP A 49 -3.74 -7.67 -0.91
C ASP A 49 -3.02 -6.41 -1.43
N VAL A 50 -3.67 -5.25 -1.39
CA VAL A 50 -3.06 -3.96 -1.74
C VAL A 50 -1.93 -3.59 -0.78
N TYR A 51 -2.11 -3.83 0.52
CA TYR A 51 -1.03 -3.63 1.49
C TYR A 51 0.15 -4.54 1.27
N ASP A 52 -0.10 -5.81 0.93
CA ASP A 52 0.95 -6.74 0.57
C ASP A 52 1.74 -6.26 -0.67
N LEU A 53 1.04 -5.72 -1.68
CA LEU A 53 1.64 -5.18 -2.91
C LEU A 53 2.47 -3.92 -2.66
N LEU A 54 2.03 -3.07 -1.72
CA LEU A 54 2.73 -1.86 -1.31
C LEU A 54 3.80 -2.11 -0.23
N ASP A 55 4.01 -3.35 0.19
CA ASP A 55 4.95 -3.78 1.25
C ASP A 55 4.64 -3.26 2.67
N PHE A 56 3.39 -2.88 2.96
CA PHE A 56 2.91 -2.59 4.31
C PHE A 56 2.65 -3.89 5.09
N LYS A 57 3.71 -4.63 5.45
CA LYS A 57 3.59 -5.97 6.06
C LYS A 57 2.92 -5.95 7.42
N LYS A 58 3.17 -4.93 8.24
CA LYS A 58 2.54 -4.80 9.57
C LYS A 58 1.05 -4.49 9.44
N ASP A 59 0.69 -3.54 8.59
CA ASP A 59 -0.70 -3.10 8.45
C ASP A 59 -1.55 -4.20 7.77
N ALA A 60 -0.97 -4.90 6.79
CA ALA A 60 -1.58 -6.09 6.19
C ALA A 60 -1.86 -7.18 7.24
N TYR A 61 -0.90 -7.45 8.13
CA TYR A 61 -1.06 -8.42 9.20
C TYR A 61 -2.17 -8.02 10.18
N GLU A 62 -2.17 -6.77 10.65
CA GLU A 62 -3.17 -6.26 11.60
C GLU A 62 -4.58 -6.34 11.00
N LEU A 63 -4.75 -5.92 9.75
CA LEU A 63 -6.04 -5.98 9.06
C LEU A 63 -6.49 -7.43 8.85
N LEU A 64 -5.61 -8.31 8.37
CA LEU A 64 -5.94 -9.73 8.19
C LEU A 64 -6.26 -10.42 9.52
N CYS A 65 -5.64 -10.00 10.63
CA CYS A 65 -5.94 -10.53 11.96
C CYS A 65 -7.35 -10.12 12.43
N GLN A 66 -7.82 -8.93 12.04
CA GLN A 66 -9.16 -8.44 12.37
C GLN A 66 -10.26 -9.12 11.54
N ILE A 67 -10.06 -9.26 10.23
CA ILE A 67 -11.10 -9.79 9.31
C ILE A 67 -11.00 -11.30 9.09
N GLY A 68 -9.81 -11.88 9.32
CA GLY A 68 -9.49 -13.23 8.92
C GLY A 68 -10.24 -14.28 9.72
N ASN A 69 -10.89 -15.20 9.01
CA ASN A 69 -11.53 -16.35 9.63
C ASN A 69 -10.48 -17.28 10.26
N ARG A 70 -10.52 -17.45 11.57
CA ARG A 70 -9.60 -18.34 12.33
C ARG A 70 -9.79 -19.83 12.02
N SER A 71 -10.89 -20.19 11.37
CA SER A 71 -11.22 -21.58 11.01
C SER A 71 -10.72 -21.98 9.62
N ASP A 72 -10.41 -21.03 8.73
CA ASP A 72 -9.91 -21.35 7.40
C ASP A 72 -8.40 -21.62 7.46
N LYS A 73 -7.99 -22.77 6.94
CA LYS A 73 -6.57 -23.17 6.90
C LYS A 73 -5.75 -22.25 5.99
N LYS A 74 -6.35 -21.68 4.94
CA LYS A 74 -5.65 -20.78 4.00
C LYS A 74 -5.33 -19.44 4.66
N THR A 75 -6.30 -18.84 5.34
CA THR A 75 -6.12 -17.57 6.07
C THR A 75 -5.11 -17.74 7.20
N LEU A 76 -5.15 -18.85 7.96
CA LEU A 76 -4.18 -19.15 9.03
C LEU A 76 -2.74 -19.24 8.51
N LYS A 77 -2.51 -19.92 7.39
CA LYS A 77 -1.18 -20.00 6.78
C LYS A 77 -0.66 -18.63 6.36
N ARG A 78 -1.53 -17.84 5.70
CA ARG A 78 -1.20 -16.47 5.27
C ARG A 78 -0.90 -15.56 6.46
N LEU A 79 -1.65 -15.69 7.55
CA LEU A 79 -1.47 -14.93 8.77
C LEU A 79 -0.12 -15.28 9.44
N GLY A 80 0.29 -16.54 9.44
CA GLY A 80 1.62 -16.95 9.91
C GLY A 80 2.75 -16.29 9.12
N THR A 81 2.70 -16.36 7.78
CA THR A 81 3.73 -15.73 6.93
C THR A 81 3.79 -14.22 7.10
N LEU A 82 2.63 -13.56 7.19
CA LEU A 82 2.55 -12.11 7.39
C LEU A 82 3.08 -11.69 8.77
N LYS A 83 2.82 -12.49 9.81
CA LYS A 83 3.36 -12.26 11.15
C LYS A 83 4.89 -12.24 11.14
N ASP A 84 5.51 -13.23 10.51
CA ASP A 84 6.98 -13.32 10.41
C ASP A 84 7.56 -12.10 9.67
N TYR A 85 6.91 -11.64 8.60
CA TYR A 85 7.36 -10.45 7.87
C TYR A 85 7.18 -9.17 8.68
N ALA A 86 6.04 -9.01 9.36
CA ALA A 86 5.77 -7.86 10.21
C ALA A 86 6.76 -7.75 11.36
N GLU A 87 7.14 -8.86 12.00
CA GLU A 87 8.13 -8.89 13.07
C GLU A 87 9.55 -8.58 12.57
N ARG A 88 9.92 -9.07 11.39
CA ARG A 88 11.28 -8.88 10.84
C ARG A 88 11.51 -7.50 10.23
N TRP A 89 10.53 -6.99 9.49
CA TRP A 89 10.72 -5.82 8.63
C TRP A 89 9.71 -4.70 8.90
N GLY A 90 8.58 -5.00 9.56
CA GLY A 90 7.50 -4.04 9.76
C GLY A 90 7.04 -3.41 8.44
N ASN A 91 6.84 -2.10 8.44
CA ASN A 91 6.49 -1.31 7.24
C ASN A 91 7.70 -0.61 6.61
N HIS A 92 8.93 -1.05 6.92
CA HIS A 92 10.14 -0.33 6.54
C HIS A 92 10.40 -0.32 5.02
N TYR A 93 9.86 -1.30 4.29
CA TYR A 93 9.97 -1.39 2.83
C TYR A 93 8.73 -0.89 2.09
N ALA A 94 7.79 -0.26 2.80
CA ALA A 94 6.59 0.23 2.14
C ALA A 94 6.95 1.24 1.04
N LEU A 95 6.38 1.04 -0.15
CA LEU A 95 6.65 1.91 -1.30
C LEU A 95 6.20 3.33 -0.95
N PRO A 96 7.07 4.34 -0.95
CA PRO A 96 6.69 5.69 -0.53
C PRO A 96 5.62 6.25 -1.46
N LYS A 97 4.64 6.97 -0.90
CA LYS A 97 3.63 7.65 -1.71
C LYS A 97 4.32 8.67 -2.62
N PRO A 98 4.17 8.55 -3.95
CA PRO A 98 4.76 9.48 -4.89
C PRO A 98 4.17 10.87 -4.65
N LYS A 99 5.04 11.84 -4.37
CA LYS A 99 4.63 13.22 -4.08
C LYS A 99 4.04 13.86 -5.33
N THR A 100 2.91 14.54 -5.15
CA THR A 100 2.32 15.38 -6.20
C THR A 100 3.27 16.53 -6.56
N PRO A 101 3.18 17.09 -7.78
CA PRO A 101 4.00 18.25 -8.16
C PRO A 101 3.80 19.44 -7.22
N GLU A 102 2.61 19.63 -6.66
CA GLU A 102 2.30 20.68 -5.69
C GLU A 102 3.02 20.48 -4.35
N GLU A 103 3.04 19.26 -3.81
CA GLU A 103 3.78 18.94 -2.59
C GLU A 103 5.29 19.11 -2.79
N LYS A 104 5.81 18.75 -3.97
CA LYS A 104 7.21 19.01 -4.34
C LYS A 104 7.54 20.51 -4.38
N GLN A 105 6.61 21.35 -4.84
CA GLN A 105 6.79 22.80 -4.83
C GLN A 105 6.81 23.36 -3.40
N LYS A 106 5.85 22.98 -2.56
CA LYS A 106 5.80 23.41 -1.15
C LYS A 106 7.03 22.98 -0.36
N GLU A 107 7.54 21.77 -0.60
CA GLU A 107 8.76 21.29 0.05
C GLU A 107 9.99 22.09 -0.38
N LYS A 108 10.10 22.46 -1.67
CA LYS A 108 11.15 23.37 -2.16
C LYS A 108 11.04 24.75 -1.51
N GLU A 109 9.84 25.31 -1.39
CA GLU A 109 9.63 26.59 -0.71
C GLU A 109 10.02 26.51 0.77
N ARG A 110 9.66 25.42 1.46
CA ARG A 110 10.06 25.19 2.86
C ARG A 110 11.57 25.06 3.01
N GLN A 111 12.23 24.33 2.11
CA GLN A 111 13.71 24.22 2.10
C GLN A 111 14.36 25.59 1.87
N ALA A 112 13.82 26.39 0.95
CA ALA A 112 14.28 27.76 0.70
C ALA A 112 14.09 28.66 1.94
N GLN A 113 12.96 28.56 2.64
CA GLN A 113 12.72 29.29 3.90
C GLN A 113 13.70 28.89 5.01
N LEU A 114 14.07 27.61 5.08
CA LEU A 114 15.04 27.09 6.05
C LEU A 114 16.50 27.34 5.66
N GLY A 115 16.76 27.92 4.47
CA GLY A 115 18.11 28.16 3.95
C GLY A 115 18.89 26.87 3.65
N LEU A 116 18.20 25.74 3.45
CA LEU A 116 18.84 24.46 3.19
C LEU A 116 19.34 24.41 1.73
N PRO A 117 20.62 24.05 1.49
CA PRO A 117 21.14 23.93 0.13
C PRO A 117 20.53 22.73 -0.60
N THR A 118 20.32 22.87 -1.91
CA THR A 118 19.90 21.76 -2.77
C THR A 118 21.13 20.93 -3.16
N PHE A 119 21.25 19.73 -2.58
CA PHE A 119 22.30 18.79 -2.98
C PHE A 119 21.93 18.15 -4.32
N ARG A 120 22.81 18.28 -5.32
CA ARG A 120 22.74 17.50 -6.56
C ARG A 120 23.64 16.28 -6.36
N TYR A 121 23.04 15.09 -6.35
CA TYR A 121 23.73 13.81 -6.39
C TYR A 121 23.76 13.27 -7.82
#